data_AF-A0A679IJ29-F1
#
_entry.id   AF-A0A679IJ29-F1
#
_cell.length_a   1.000
_cell.length_b   1.000
_cell.length_c   1.000
_cell.angle_alpha   90.00
_cell.angle_beta   90.00
_cell.angle_gamma   90.00
#
_symmetry.space_group_name_H-M   'P 1'
#
loop_
_entity.id
_entity.type
_entity.pdbx_description
1 polymer ?
#
loop_
_entity_poly.entity_id
_entity_poly.type
_entity_poly.pdbx_seq_one_letter_code
_entity_poly.pdbx_strand_id
1 'polypeptide(L)'
;MEKISQSHHFKIFYGATLTHAQQSFQRELQYFTADVGKITLTPNFIPYLSLTENLLMGFPNKIYKQKITDLPLAKELQITDSLLTKELTNLTTTEMIQLQLFRALLANNKIICLEDITNALTIPERQQLFNLFRDLIEKDQVVICLLTTDKTLVDNLKQITL
;
A
#
# COMPACT_ATOMS: atom_id res chain seq x y z
N MET A 1 -7.04 -24.68 6.39
CA MET A 1 -6.60 -23.30 6.09
C MET A 1 -5.08 -23.37 5.95
N GLU A 2 -4.59 -23.47 4.72
CA GLU A 2 -3.16 -23.56 4.44
C GLU A 2 -2.49 -22.21 4.69
N LYS A 3 -1.67 -22.13 5.74
CA LYS A 3 -0.61 -21.12 5.87
C LYS A 3 0.49 -21.51 4.89
N ILE A 4 0.76 -20.69 3.89
CA ILE A 4 1.87 -20.93 2.96
C ILE A 4 2.94 -19.84 3.15
N SER A 5 4.18 -20.35 3.37
CA SER A 5 5.53 -19.78 3.50
C SER A 5 5.73 -18.27 3.33
N GLN A 6 6.29 -17.57 4.32
CA GLN A 6 7.73 -17.45 4.67
C GLN A 6 8.52 -16.41 3.87
N SER A 7 8.10 -15.16 4.02
CA SER A 7 8.93 -14.08 4.58
C SER A 7 8.09 -13.44 5.69
N HIS A 8 8.63 -13.16 6.88
CA HIS A 8 7.84 -12.64 8.02
C HIS A 8 7.12 -11.30 7.72
N HIS A 9 7.47 -10.69 6.59
CA HIS A 9 7.11 -9.36 6.18
C HIS A 9 6.21 -9.30 4.93
N PHE A 10 5.90 -10.43 4.27
CA PHE A 10 4.86 -10.47 3.22
C PHE A 10 3.80 -11.55 3.55
N LYS A 11 2.54 -11.14 3.69
CA LYS A 11 1.42 -12.03 4.04
C LYS A 11 0.28 -11.88 3.05
N ILE A 12 -0.33 -13.00 2.65
CA ILE A 12 -1.49 -13.00 1.76
C ILE A 12 -2.71 -13.55 2.51
N PHE A 13 -3.81 -12.82 2.42
CA PHE A 13 -5.10 -13.19 2.99
C PHE A 13 -6.10 -13.40 1.86
N TYR A 14 -6.34 -14.67 1.54
CA TYR A 14 -7.31 -15.07 0.53
C TYR A 14 -8.68 -15.35 1.16
N GLY A 15 -9.73 -14.94 0.46
CA GLY A 15 -11.10 -15.32 0.78
C GLY A 15 -11.96 -15.41 -0.47
N ALA A 16 -13.00 -16.24 -0.43
CA ALA A 16 -14.00 -16.30 -1.52
C ALA A 16 -14.73 -14.95 -1.72
N THR A 17 -14.72 -14.09 -0.70
CA THR A 17 -15.13 -12.69 -0.75
C THR A 17 -14.09 -11.85 -0.02
N LEU A 18 -14.02 -10.55 -0.34
CA LEU A 18 -13.13 -9.62 0.35
C LEU A 18 -13.42 -9.56 1.85
N THR A 19 -14.69 -9.68 2.25
CA THR A 19 -15.10 -9.76 3.66
C THR A 19 -14.44 -10.93 4.39
N HIS A 20 -14.35 -12.11 3.78
CA HIS A 20 -13.69 -13.27 4.39
C HIS A 20 -12.17 -13.07 4.52
N ALA A 21 -11.54 -12.43 3.51
CA ALA A 21 -10.14 -12.05 3.58
C ALA A 21 -9.89 -11.04 4.72
N GLN A 22 -10.73 -10.00 4.82
CA GLN A 22 -10.70 -8.99 5.89
C GLN A 22 -10.88 -9.60 7.28
N GLN A 23 -11.85 -10.50 7.48
CA GLN A 23 -12.03 -11.19 8.76
C GLN A 23 -10.79 -12.01 9.17
N SER A 24 -10.13 -12.63 8.20
CA SER A 24 -8.90 -13.39 8.46
C SER A 24 -7.73 -12.47 8.81
N PHE A 25 -7.63 -11.33 8.12
CA PHE A 25 -6.65 -10.29 8.45
C PHE A 25 -6.89 -9.69 9.84
N GLN A 26 -8.12 -9.37 10.20
CA GLN A 26 -8.46 -8.83 11.53
C GLN A 26 -8.10 -9.80 12.66
N ARG A 27 -8.31 -11.11 12.46
CA ARG A 27 -7.87 -12.15 13.39
C ARG A 27 -6.35 -12.26 13.49
N GLU A 28 -5.59 -11.85 12.48
CA GLU A 28 -4.13 -11.80 12.59
C GLU A 28 -3.71 -10.52 13.32
N LEU A 29 -4.35 -9.38 13.04
CA LEU A 29 -4.06 -8.08 13.66
C LEU A 29 -4.27 -8.06 15.16
N GLN A 30 -5.14 -8.90 15.74
CA GLN A 30 -5.34 -8.95 17.19
C GLN A 30 -4.05 -9.23 17.99
N TYR A 31 -3.01 -9.73 17.33
CA TYR A 31 -1.70 -10.00 17.92
C TYR A 31 -0.67 -8.87 17.70
N PHE A 32 -1.03 -7.81 16.97
CA PHE A 32 -0.15 -6.68 16.65
C PHE A 32 -0.64 -5.41 17.34
N THR A 33 0.29 -4.61 17.86
CA THR A 33 0.02 -3.29 18.45
C THR A 33 0.36 -2.13 17.49
N ALA A 34 0.63 -2.44 16.22
CA ALA A 34 1.14 -1.48 15.25
C ALA A 34 0.04 -0.88 14.38
N ASP A 35 0.21 0.38 13.98
CA ASP A 35 -0.69 1.07 13.06
C ASP A 35 -0.67 0.44 11.66
N VAL A 36 -1.87 0.35 11.06
CA VAL A 36 -2.09 -0.27 9.75
C VAL A 36 -2.37 0.79 8.71
N GLY A 37 -1.50 0.88 7.72
CA GLY A 37 -1.68 1.73 6.54
C GLY A 37 -2.56 1.00 5.53
N LYS A 38 -3.76 1.52 5.26
CA LYS A 38 -4.70 0.89 4.35
C LYS A 38 -4.59 1.46 2.94
N ILE A 39 -4.52 0.60 1.93
CA ILE A 39 -4.47 0.96 0.51
C ILE A 39 -5.65 0.33 -0.21
N THR A 40 -6.41 1.15 -0.94
CA THR A 40 -7.63 0.75 -1.66
C THR A 40 -7.73 1.45 -3.02
N LEU A 41 -8.62 0.94 -3.87
CA LEU A 41 -8.95 1.60 -5.15
C LEU A 41 -9.81 2.86 -4.99
N THR A 42 -10.45 3.02 -3.84
CA THR A 42 -11.32 4.16 -3.52
C THR A 42 -10.84 4.85 -2.24
N PRO A 43 -9.68 5.54 -2.28
CA PRO A 43 -9.14 6.23 -1.11
C PRO A 43 -10.05 7.37 -0.66
N ASN A 44 -10.07 7.63 0.66
CA ASN A 44 -10.81 8.74 1.26
C ASN A 44 -10.03 10.06 1.13
N PHE A 45 -9.68 10.46 -0.09
CA PHE A 45 -9.14 11.80 -0.33
C PHE A 45 -10.26 12.84 -0.25
N ILE A 46 -9.94 13.98 0.35
CA ILE A 46 -10.85 15.11 0.54
C ILE A 46 -10.82 15.94 -0.75
N PRO A 47 -11.95 16.04 -1.49
CA PRO A 47 -11.96 16.58 -2.86
C PRO A 47 -11.51 18.04 -2.99
N TYR A 48 -11.70 18.85 -1.95
CA TYR A 48 -11.38 20.28 -1.95
C TYR A 48 -10.00 20.60 -1.38
N LEU A 49 -9.19 19.57 -1.07
CA LEU A 49 -7.80 19.72 -0.66
C LEU A 49 -6.89 19.29 -1.81
N SER A 50 -5.76 19.97 -1.94
CA SER A 50 -4.68 19.54 -2.83
C SER A 50 -4.18 18.15 -2.44
N LEU A 51 -3.47 17.47 -3.35
CA LEU A 51 -2.85 16.18 -3.04
C LEU A 51 -1.87 16.29 -1.89
N THR A 52 -1.04 17.34 -1.86
CA THR A 52 -0.12 17.60 -0.76
C THR A 52 -0.84 17.75 0.58
N GLU A 53 -1.94 18.50 0.64
CA GLU A 53 -2.72 18.65 1.87
C GLU A 53 -3.38 17.33 2.30
N ASN A 54 -3.89 16.56 1.34
CA ASN A 54 -4.43 15.22 1.58
C ASN A 54 -3.38 14.25 2.17
N LEU A 55 -2.15 14.30 1.66
CA LEU A 55 -1.04 13.47 2.13
C LEU A 55 -0.56 13.87 3.53
N LEU A 56 -0.45 15.17 3.78
CA LEU A 56 0.11 15.70 5.02
C LEU A 56 -0.92 15.91 6.14
N MET A 57 -2.20 15.70 5.87
CA MET A 57 -3.25 15.83 6.87
C MET A 57 -2.95 15.01 8.13
N GLY A 58 -2.94 15.69 9.29
CA GLY A 58 -2.67 15.08 10.59
C GLY A 58 -1.19 15.02 10.97
N PHE A 59 -0.28 15.42 10.08
CA PHE A 59 1.14 15.52 10.38
C PHE A 59 1.52 16.86 11.04
N PRO A 60 2.63 16.95 11.79
CA PRO A 60 3.06 18.20 12.39
C PRO A 60 3.48 19.24 11.34
N ASN A 61 3.24 20.52 11.63
CA ASN A 61 3.55 21.67 10.77
C ASN A 61 5.00 21.72 10.25
N LYS A 62 5.95 21.06 10.92
CA LYS A 62 7.34 20.97 10.45
C LYS A 62 7.46 20.27 9.10
N ILE A 63 6.62 19.25 8.85
CA ILE A 63 6.64 18.50 7.58
C ILE A 63 6.06 19.35 6.46
N TYR A 64 5.02 20.14 6.73
CA TYR A 64 4.45 21.11 5.78
C TYR A 64 5.43 22.20 5.32
N LYS A 65 6.50 22.46 6.09
CA LYS A 65 7.55 23.43 5.72
C LYS A 65 8.62 22.85 4.81
N GLN A 66 8.64 21.54 4.59
CA GLN A 66 9.58 20.87 3.71
C GLN A 66 8.91 20.57 2.38
N LYS A 67 9.67 20.63 1.30
CA LYS A 67 9.17 20.20 0.00
C LYS A 67 9.09 18.67 0.00
N ILE A 68 7.88 18.12 -0.04
CA ILE A 68 7.67 16.68 0.14
C ILE A 68 8.38 15.83 -0.91
N THR A 69 8.57 16.35 -2.13
CA THR A 69 9.28 15.69 -3.23
C THR A 69 10.78 15.51 -2.96
N ASP A 70 11.33 16.28 -2.01
CA ASP A 70 12.76 16.20 -1.68
C ASP A 70 13.05 15.07 -0.68
N LEU A 71 12.00 14.50 -0.06
CA LEU A 71 12.13 13.39 0.85
C LEU A 71 12.63 12.13 0.10
N PRO A 72 13.52 11.32 0.70
CA PRO A 72 13.99 10.08 0.08
C PRO A 72 12.84 9.16 -0.35
N LEU A 73 11.84 9.02 0.52
CA LEU A 73 10.64 8.21 0.28
C LEU A 73 9.85 8.69 -0.96
N ALA A 74 9.78 10.00 -1.20
CA ALA A 74 9.09 10.53 -2.37
C ALA A 74 9.79 10.11 -3.66
N LYS A 75 11.13 10.07 -3.68
CA LYS A 75 11.90 9.61 -4.85
C LYS A 75 11.70 8.12 -5.10
N GLU A 76 11.70 7.31 -4.05
CA GLU A 76 11.48 5.86 -4.16
C GLU A 76 10.08 5.53 -4.71
N LEU A 77 9.07 6.29 -4.28
CA LEU A 77 7.68 6.13 -4.72
C LEU A 77 7.32 6.96 -5.95
N GLN A 78 8.30 7.62 -6.59
CA GLN A 78 8.11 8.45 -7.79
C GLN A 78 7.09 9.58 -7.60
N ILE A 79 7.00 10.12 -6.38
CA ILE A 79 6.17 11.27 -6.04
C ILE A 79 6.87 12.54 -6.53
N THR A 80 6.35 13.11 -7.62
CA THR A 80 6.91 14.30 -8.29
C THR A 80 6.00 15.52 -8.11
N ASP A 81 6.55 16.71 -8.35
CA ASP A 81 5.75 17.95 -8.36
C ASP A 81 4.59 17.87 -9.37
N SER A 82 4.87 17.31 -10.56
CA SER A 82 3.85 17.10 -11.61
C SER A 82 2.69 16.24 -11.10
N LEU A 83 2.99 15.13 -10.42
CA LEU A 83 1.97 14.27 -9.81
C LEU A 83 1.14 15.04 -8.77
N LEU A 84 1.79 15.79 -7.87
CA LEU A 84 1.12 16.49 -6.78
C LEU A 84 0.22 17.65 -7.25
N THR A 85 0.42 18.14 -8.47
CA THR A 85 -0.42 19.16 -9.11
C THR A 85 -1.61 18.58 -9.89
N LYS A 86 -1.73 17.26 -10.00
CA LYS A 86 -2.86 16.63 -10.69
C LYS A 86 -4.14 16.76 -9.88
N GLU A 87 -5.25 16.87 -10.59
CA GLU A 87 -6.59 16.64 -10.05
C GLU A 87 -6.77 15.18 -9.66
N LEU A 88 -7.51 14.92 -8.58
CA LEU A 88 -7.80 13.57 -8.09
C LEU A 88 -8.40 12.67 -9.17
N THR A 89 -9.26 13.22 -10.03
CA THR A 89 -9.92 12.49 -11.13
C THR A 89 -8.96 12.05 -12.23
N ASN A 90 -7.78 12.64 -12.30
CA ASN A 90 -6.79 12.39 -13.34
C ASN A 90 -5.65 11.47 -12.86
N LEU A 91 -5.74 10.95 -11.63
CA LEU A 91 -4.78 10.00 -11.09
C LEU A 91 -5.00 8.61 -11.69
N THR A 92 -3.91 7.99 -12.12
CA THR A 92 -3.92 6.57 -12.46
C THR A 92 -4.00 5.71 -11.19
N THR A 93 -4.41 4.45 -11.33
CA THR A 93 -4.43 3.49 -10.22
C THR A 93 -3.06 3.37 -9.53
N THR A 94 -1.99 3.30 -10.33
CA THR A 94 -0.61 3.23 -9.84
C THR A 94 -0.22 4.47 -9.04
N GLU A 95 -0.54 5.67 -9.53
CA GLU A 95 -0.28 6.92 -8.81
C GLU A 95 -1.08 7.01 -7.50
N MET A 96 -2.35 6.57 -7.50
CA MET A 96 -3.14 6.50 -6.27
C MET A 96 -2.54 5.55 -5.24
N ILE A 97 -1.99 4.41 -5.67
CA ILE A 97 -1.32 3.45 -4.78
C ILE A 97 -0.03 4.06 -4.24
N GLN A 98 0.79 4.70 -5.07
CA GLN A 98 2.03 5.36 -4.66
C GLN A 98 1.77 6.46 -3.61
N LEU A 99 0.75 7.29 -3.83
CA LEU A 99 0.35 8.34 -2.88
C LEU A 99 -0.11 7.76 -1.53
N GLN A 100 -0.89 6.67 -1.55
CA GLN A 100 -1.31 5.98 -0.33
C GLN A 100 -0.13 5.30 0.40
N LEU A 101 0.79 4.66 -0.33
CA LEU A 101 2.03 4.10 0.23
C LEU A 101 2.88 5.18 0.88
N PHE A 102 3.07 6.30 0.19
CA PHE A 102 3.85 7.44 0.68
C PHE A 102 3.29 7.92 2.02
N ARG A 103 1.97 8.15 2.10
CA ARG A 103 1.33 8.59 3.34
C ARG A 103 1.46 7.55 4.45
N ALA A 104 1.24 6.26 4.17
CA ALA A 104 1.34 5.20 5.16
C ALA A 104 2.76 5.07 5.74
N LEU A 105 3.78 5.14 4.88
CA LEU A 105 5.18 5.07 5.28
C LEU A 105 5.63 6.34 6.01
N LEU A 106 5.15 7.51 5.58
CA LEU A 106 5.39 8.78 6.27
C LEU A 106 4.81 8.76 7.70
N ALA A 107 3.66 8.11 7.90
CA ALA A 107 3.06 7.88 9.22
C ALA A 107 3.77 6.79 10.05
N ASN A 108 4.85 6.20 9.51
CA ASN A 108 5.61 5.12 10.14
C ASN A 108 4.77 3.86 10.42
N ASN A 109 3.75 3.60 9.60
CA ASN A 109 2.93 2.40 9.72
C ASN A 109 3.79 1.18 9.43
N LYS A 110 3.88 0.26 10.41
CA LYS A 110 4.68 -0.97 10.27
C LYS A 110 3.97 -2.08 9.51
N ILE A 111 2.65 -1.94 9.33
CA ILE A 111 1.84 -2.86 8.56
C ILE A 111 1.15 -2.07 7.45
N ILE A 112 1.30 -2.52 6.21
CA ILE A 112 0.58 -1.96 5.05
C ILE A 112 -0.37 -3.02 4.53
N CYS A 113 -1.66 -2.73 4.52
CA CYS A 113 -2.72 -3.61 4.07
C CYS A 113 -3.27 -3.13 2.73
N LEU A 114 -3.20 -3.98 1.71
CA LEU A 114 -3.71 -3.70 0.38
C LEU A 114 -4.95 -4.54 0.10
N GLU A 115 -6.07 -3.88 -0.18
CA GLU A 115 -7.36 -4.55 -0.38
C GLU A 115 -7.75 -4.61 -1.86
N ASP A 116 -7.67 -5.81 -2.42
CA ASP A 116 -8.17 -6.19 -3.75
C ASP A 116 -7.70 -5.31 -4.92
N ILE A 117 -6.59 -4.60 -4.74
CA ILE A 117 -6.09 -3.65 -5.73
C ILE A 117 -5.44 -4.35 -6.93
N THR A 118 -5.00 -5.61 -6.77
CA THR A 118 -4.24 -6.33 -7.80
C THR A 118 -5.06 -6.63 -9.05
N ASN A 119 -6.39 -6.74 -8.90
CA ASN A 119 -7.31 -6.99 -10.01
C ASN A 119 -7.46 -5.77 -10.93
N ALA A 120 -7.22 -4.57 -10.42
CA ALA A 120 -7.27 -3.33 -11.18
C ALA A 120 -5.96 -3.00 -11.92
N LEU A 121 -4.95 -3.85 -11.81
CA LEU A 121 -3.62 -3.64 -12.38
C LEU A 121 -3.36 -4.61 -13.52
N THR A 122 -2.71 -4.08 -14.57
CA THR A 122 -2.16 -4.89 -15.66
C THR A 122 -1.01 -5.78 -15.15
N ILE A 123 -0.62 -6.79 -15.95
CA ILE A 123 0.50 -7.68 -15.58
C ILE A 123 1.79 -6.89 -15.28
N PRO A 124 2.22 -5.92 -16.12
CA PRO A 124 3.42 -5.13 -15.84
C PRO A 124 3.30 -4.29 -14.56
N GLU A 125 2.16 -3.64 -14.33
CA GLU A 125 1.94 -2.83 -13.12
C GLU A 125 1.97 -3.68 -11.86
N ARG A 126 1.39 -4.89 -11.88
CA ARG A 126 1.51 -5.83 -10.77
C ARG A 126 2.96 -6.20 -10.50
N GLN A 127 3.74 -6.52 -11.54
CA GLN A 127 5.16 -6.87 -11.38
C GLN A 127 5.95 -5.71 -10.75
N GLN A 128 5.72 -4.48 -11.21
CA GLN A 128 6.33 -3.29 -10.62
C GLN A 128 5.94 -3.10 -9.16
N LEU A 129 4.67 -3.32 -8.83
CA LEU A 129 4.17 -3.23 -7.45
C LEU A 129 4.81 -4.29 -6.53
N PHE A 130 4.92 -5.54 -6.98
CA PHE A 130 5.55 -6.60 -6.19
C PHE A 130 7.06 -6.36 -6.00
N ASN A 131 7.75 -5.79 -7.01
CA ASN A 131 9.14 -5.39 -6.86
C ASN A 131 9.29 -4.28 -5.82
N LEU A 132 8.40 -3.27 -5.85
CA LEU A 132 8.37 -2.22 -4.84
C LEU A 132 8.14 -2.79 -3.43
N PHE A 133 7.24 -3.77 -3.26
CA PHE A 133 7.04 -4.41 -1.95
C PHE A 133 8.28 -5.12 -1.44
N ARG A 134 9.01 -5.82 -2.32
CA ARG A 134 10.28 -6.46 -1.96
C ARG A 134 11.28 -5.42 -1.44
N ASP A 135 11.44 -4.32 -2.16
CA ASP A 135 12.34 -3.24 -1.77
C ASP A 135 11.95 -2.63 -0.41
N LEU A 136 10.66 -2.37 -0.18
CA LEU A 136 10.14 -1.81 1.07
C LEU A 136 10.31 -2.78 2.26
N ILE A 137 10.10 -4.08 2.04
CA ILE A 137 10.29 -5.12 3.06
C ILE A 137 11.75 -5.19 3.50
N GLU A 138 12.68 -5.17 2.54
CA GLU A 138 14.11 -5.28 2.81
C GLU A 138 14.66 -4.04 3.53
N LYS A 139 14.19 -2.84 3.16
CA LYS A 139 14.71 -1.56 3.68
C LYS A 139 14.05 -1.11 4.98
N ASP A 140 12.72 -1.13 5.03
CA ASP A 140 11.95 -0.39 6.05
C ASP A 140 11.34 -1.29 7.14
N GLN A 141 11.59 -2.61 7.07
CA GLN A 141 11.04 -3.61 7.99
C GLN A 141 9.51 -3.56 8.08
N VAL A 142 8.84 -3.24 6.97
CA VAL A 142 7.39 -3.15 6.90
C VAL A 142 6.79 -4.52 6.59
N VAL A 143 5.67 -4.84 7.23
CA VAL A 143 4.86 -6.01 6.89
C VAL A 143 3.82 -5.63 5.86
N ILE A 144 3.92 -6.17 4.65
CA ILE A 144 2.93 -6.03 3.59
C ILE A 144 1.90 -7.16 3.72
N CYS A 145 0.63 -6.79 3.82
CA CYS A 145 -0.51 -7.70 3.85
C CYS A 145 -1.37 -7.49 2.61
N LEU A 146 -1.46 -8.49 1.73
CA LEU A 146 -2.31 -8.46 0.55
C LEU A 146 -3.62 -9.22 0.82
N LEU A 147 -4.75 -8.53 0.77
CA LEU A 147 -6.08 -9.11 0.85
C LEU A 147 -6.62 -9.25 -0.57
N THR A 148 -6.94 -10.46 -1.00
CA THR A 148 -7.36 -10.72 -2.38
C THR A 148 -8.42 -11.81 -2.48
N THR A 149 -9.25 -11.69 -3.51
CA THR A 149 -10.19 -12.73 -3.93
C THR A 149 -9.67 -13.55 -5.13
N ASP A 150 -8.52 -13.17 -5.69
CA ASP A 150 -7.91 -13.84 -6.83
C ASP A 150 -7.15 -15.09 -6.37
N LYS A 151 -7.78 -16.25 -6.54
CA LYS A 151 -7.17 -17.55 -6.25
C LYS A 151 -5.98 -17.84 -7.16
N THR A 152 -6.02 -17.42 -8.42
CA THR A 152 -4.95 -17.67 -9.39
C THR A 152 -3.68 -16.93 -8.97
N LEU A 153 -3.82 -15.67 -8.54
CA LEU A 153 -2.71 -14.89 -7.99
C LEU A 153 -2.09 -15.60 -6.78
N VAL A 154 -2.92 -16.06 -5.86
CA VAL A 154 -2.49 -16.79 -4.66
C VAL A 154 -1.72 -18.05 -5.05
N ASP A 155 -2.23 -18.84 -6.01
CA ASP A 155 -1.58 -20.07 -6.46
C ASP A 155 -0.26 -19.83 -7.21
N ASN A 156 -0.14 -18.70 -7.92
CA ASN A 156 1.12 -18.28 -8.56
C ASN A 156 2.15 -17.80 -7.54
N LEU A 157 1.74 -17.01 -6.54
CA LEU A 157 2.65 -16.48 -5.52
C LEU A 157 3.17 -17.57 -4.58
N LYS A 158 2.42 -18.67 -4.36
CA LYS A 158 2.93 -19.84 -3.62
C LYS A 158 4.08 -20.55 -4.32
N GLN A 159 4.16 -20.45 -5.65
CA GLN A 159 5.22 -21.07 -6.45
C GLN A 159 6.48 -20.21 -6.50
N ILE A 160 6.35 -18.91 -6.21
CA ILE A 160 7.44 -17.94 -6.19
C ILE A 160 7.79 -17.71 -4.73
N THR A 161 8.84 -18.38 -4.23
CA THR A 161 9.38 -18.09 -2.91
C THR A 161 9.80 -16.63 -2.84
N LEU A 162 9.06 -15.81 -2.10
CA LEU A 162 9.38 -14.41 -1.76
C LEU A 162 10.03 -14.33 -0.39
#